data_AF-A0A175RMH7-F1
#
_entry.id   AF-A0A175RMH7-F1
#
_cell.length_a   1.000
_cell.length_b   1.000
_cell.length_c   1.000
_cell.angle_alpha   90.00
_cell.angle_beta   90.00
_cell.angle_gamma   90.00
#
_symmetry.space_group_name_H-M   'P 1'
#
loop_
_entity.id
_entity.type
_entity.pdbx_description
1 polymer ?
#
loop_
_entity_poly.entity_id
_entity_poly.type
_entity_poly.pdbx_seq_one_letter_code
_entity_poly.pdbx_strand_id
1 'polypeptide(L)'
;MSAIRNELAGEIEIDVAQPDAPSALFDTTAEELSAMFRGAEPLPLREGEIPAPANEGSAVAVAASSELIEPMTGTMPVDAPGGDWTQTLSMVEQAAGTIRSYEKRFAQLEKQNRALADRAAEEHQRAQAQIQVLEERLKAADEKLAGAEVALRNSEYNEWETSVRAKRAEQRAEEAEARARQAEAYLRRVHELMAGVS
;
A
#
# COMPACT_ATOMS: atom_id res chain seq x y z
N MET A 1 -37.60 53.09 -3.52
CA MET A 1 -38.74 52.19 -3.23
C MET A 1 -38.21 50.76 -3.24
N SER A 2 -37.48 50.25 -2.24
CA SER A 2 -37.89 49.77 -0.90
C SER A 2 -39.22 49.01 -0.84
N ALA A 3 -39.13 47.67 -0.82
CA ALA A 3 -39.90 46.67 -0.04
C ALA A 3 -39.31 45.28 -0.41
N ILE A 4 -38.56 44.53 0.41
CA ILE A 4 -38.87 43.84 1.70
C ILE A 4 -40.00 42.82 1.51
N ARG A 5 -39.78 41.50 1.37
CA ARG A 5 -39.41 40.42 2.34
C ARG A 5 -40.65 39.75 2.98
N ASN A 6 -40.60 38.41 3.11
CA ASN A 6 -41.53 37.45 3.79
C ASN A 6 -42.78 37.04 2.97
N GLU A 7 -43.28 35.80 2.91
CA GLU A 7 -43.45 34.66 3.86
C GLU A 7 -43.38 33.31 3.08
N LEU A 8 -42.75 32.22 3.57
CA LEU A 8 -43.32 31.13 4.42
C LEU A 8 -44.68 30.60 3.87
N ALA A 9 -45.00 29.31 3.76
CA ALA A 9 -44.40 28.05 4.16
C ALA A 9 -45.05 26.95 3.29
N GLY A 10 -44.27 25.99 2.80
CA GLY A 10 -44.78 24.78 2.15
C GLY A 10 -44.25 23.58 2.92
N GLU A 11 -45.13 22.95 3.68
CA GLU A 11 -44.88 21.79 4.54
C GLU A 11 -44.20 20.65 3.76
N ILE A 12 -43.02 20.23 4.22
CA ILE A 12 -42.43 18.95 3.84
C ILE A 12 -42.77 18.00 4.98
N GLU A 13 -43.83 17.23 4.78
CA GLU A 13 -44.23 16.10 5.60
C GLU A 13 -43.20 14.98 5.37
N ILE A 14 -42.27 14.83 6.33
CA ILE A 14 -41.30 13.72 6.34
C ILE A 14 -41.93 12.60 7.15
N ASP A 15 -42.37 11.57 6.45
CA ASP A 15 -42.88 10.32 7.02
C ASP A 15 -41.74 9.56 7.70
N VAL A 16 -41.71 9.60 9.04
CA VAL A 16 -40.74 8.92 9.90
C VAL A 16 -41.31 7.55 10.28
N ALA A 17 -41.22 6.57 9.38
CA ALA A 17 -41.56 5.19 9.72
C ALA A 17 -40.94 4.15 8.76
N GLN A 18 -39.62 4.05 8.70
CA GLN A 18 -38.98 2.81 8.25
C GLN A 18 -37.56 2.65 8.82
N PRO A 19 -37.32 1.75 9.81
CA PRO A 19 -35.97 1.35 10.16
C PRO A 19 -35.45 0.42 9.07
N ASP A 20 -34.50 0.92 8.27
CA ASP A 20 -33.72 0.11 7.36
C ASP A 20 -33.03 -1.01 8.15
N ALA A 21 -33.32 -2.25 7.73
CA ALA A 21 -32.66 -3.44 8.24
C ALA A 21 -31.14 -3.34 7.98
N PRO A 22 -30.29 -3.76 8.93
CA PRO A 22 -28.85 -3.80 8.69
C PRO A 22 -28.53 -4.85 7.61
N SER A 23 -27.80 -4.39 6.59
CA SER A 23 -27.26 -5.18 5.51
C SER A 23 -26.56 -6.46 6.01
N ALA A 24 -27.17 -7.61 5.74
CA ALA A 24 -26.62 -8.95 5.94
C ALA A 24 -25.49 -9.29 4.92
N LEU A 25 -24.53 -8.39 4.73
CA LEU A 25 -23.41 -8.56 3.81
C LEU A 25 -22.07 -8.83 4.52
N PHE A 26 -22.05 -8.79 5.85
CA PHE A 26 -20.84 -9.00 6.68
C PHE A 26 -21.05 -9.99 7.83
N ASP A 27 -21.95 -10.95 7.70
CA ASP A 27 -22.10 -12.08 8.64
C ASP A 27 -21.07 -13.20 8.36
N THR A 28 -19.83 -12.85 8.03
CA THR A 28 -18.72 -13.80 8.11
C THR A 28 -18.21 -13.79 9.55
N THR A 29 -18.51 -14.87 10.28
CA THR A 29 -18.08 -15.02 11.66
C THR A 29 -16.55 -15.08 11.74
N ALA A 30 -15.97 -14.60 12.84
CA ALA A 30 -14.52 -14.65 13.07
C ALA A 30 -13.94 -16.07 12.97
N GLU A 31 -14.78 -17.10 13.13
CA GLU A 31 -14.41 -18.51 12.95
C GLU A 31 -14.24 -18.89 11.47
N GLU A 32 -15.03 -18.36 10.55
CA GLU A 32 -14.87 -18.61 9.10
C GLU A 32 -13.62 -17.95 8.52
N LEU A 33 -13.32 -16.72 8.96
CA LEU A 33 -12.05 -16.07 8.63
C LEU A 33 -10.86 -16.86 9.22
N SER A 34 -10.98 -17.38 10.43
CA SER A 34 -9.94 -18.21 11.05
C SER A 34 -9.77 -19.58 10.38
N ALA A 35 -10.80 -20.12 9.74
CA ALA A 35 -10.74 -21.35 8.97
C ALA A 35 -10.03 -21.17 7.61
N MET A 36 -10.18 -20.01 6.97
CA MET A 36 -9.48 -19.71 5.69
C MET A 36 -7.95 -19.62 5.84
N PHE A 37 -7.45 -19.25 7.02
CA PHE A 37 -5.99 -19.16 7.29
C PHE A 37 -5.39 -20.40 7.97
N ARG A 38 -6.21 -21.38 8.38
CA ARG A 38 -5.73 -22.57 9.11
C ARG A 38 -5.24 -23.72 8.23
N GLY A 39 -5.34 -23.59 6.90
CA GLY A 39 -4.91 -24.60 5.93
C GLY A 39 -3.53 -24.40 5.30
N ALA A 40 -2.80 -23.34 5.66
CA ALA A 40 -1.44 -23.16 5.20
C ALA A 40 -0.51 -24.06 6.02
N GLU A 41 -0.26 -25.28 5.52
CA GLU A 41 0.89 -26.08 5.93
C GLU A 41 2.12 -25.17 6.00
N PRO A 42 2.85 -25.14 7.13
CA PRO A 42 4.11 -24.43 7.18
C PRO A 42 5.05 -25.12 6.21
N LEU A 43 5.31 -24.46 5.08
CA LEU A 43 6.35 -24.88 4.15
C LEU A 43 7.61 -25.17 4.96
N PRO A 44 8.25 -26.35 4.79
CA PRO A 44 9.49 -26.63 5.48
C PRO A 44 10.50 -25.55 5.09
N LEU A 45 10.87 -24.73 6.07
CA LEU A 45 12.01 -23.83 5.96
C LEU A 45 13.23 -24.72 5.68
N ARG A 46 13.60 -24.78 4.41
CA ARG A 46 14.85 -25.37 3.96
C ARG A 46 15.97 -24.46 4.46
N GLU A 47 16.45 -24.75 5.66
CA GLU A 47 17.73 -24.25 6.15
C GLU A 47 18.81 -24.65 5.15
N GLY A 48 19.37 -23.66 4.46
CA GLY A 48 20.45 -23.85 3.51
C GLY A 48 20.11 -23.34 2.12
N GLU A 49 20.05 -22.02 1.97
CA GLU A 49 20.59 -21.22 0.85
C GLU A 49 19.96 -19.82 0.92
N ILE A 50 20.42 -19.02 1.89
CA ILE A 50 20.35 -17.57 1.75
C ILE A 50 21.65 -17.19 1.03
N PRO A 51 21.64 -16.91 -0.29
CA PRO A 51 22.78 -16.26 -0.91
C PRO A 51 22.94 -14.89 -0.23
N ALA A 52 24.17 -14.61 0.21
CA ALA A 52 24.54 -13.35 0.86
C ALA A 52 24.07 -12.13 0.03
N PRO A 53 23.80 -10.98 0.68
CA PRO A 53 23.54 -9.75 -0.06
C PRO A 53 24.72 -9.49 -0.99
N ALA A 54 24.45 -9.52 -2.30
CA ALA A 54 25.42 -9.23 -3.32
C ALA A 54 25.90 -7.80 -3.11
N ASN A 55 27.08 -7.70 -2.48
CA ASN A 55 27.79 -6.46 -2.29
C ASN A 55 28.01 -5.81 -3.67
N GLU A 56 27.68 -4.53 -3.71
CA GLU A 56 27.96 -3.58 -4.77
C GLU A 56 29.40 -3.80 -5.30
N GLY A 57 29.50 -4.21 -6.55
CA GLY A 57 30.79 -4.57 -7.16
C GLY A 57 30.71 -5.59 -8.29
N SER A 58 29.55 -6.24 -8.48
CA SER A 58 29.33 -7.06 -9.68
C SER A 58 29.01 -6.13 -10.86
N ALA A 59 30.06 -5.55 -11.43
CA ALA A 59 30.06 -5.18 -12.82
C ALA A 59 29.51 -6.39 -13.57
N VAL A 60 28.34 -6.21 -14.19
CA VAL A 60 27.84 -7.12 -15.21
C VAL A 60 28.99 -7.25 -16.18
N ALA A 61 29.71 -8.37 -16.08
CA ALA A 61 30.53 -8.89 -17.13
C ALA A 61 29.53 -9.18 -18.25
N VAL A 62 29.24 -8.13 -19.02
CA VAL A 62 28.95 -8.28 -20.44
C VAL A 62 30.10 -9.14 -20.88
N ALA A 63 29.82 -10.43 -21.05
CA ALA A 63 30.64 -11.30 -21.84
C ALA A 63 30.68 -10.59 -23.19
N ALA A 64 31.66 -9.69 -23.34
CA ALA A 64 32.29 -9.46 -24.59
C ALA A 64 32.59 -10.87 -25.05
N SER A 65 31.81 -11.36 -26.00
CA SER A 65 32.31 -12.29 -26.98
C SER A 65 33.47 -11.56 -27.67
N SER A 66 34.58 -11.43 -26.95
CA SER A 66 35.95 -11.50 -27.43
C SER A 66 36.13 -12.93 -27.93
N GLU A 67 35.29 -13.33 -28.88
CA GLU A 67 35.72 -14.26 -29.88
C GLU A 67 36.79 -13.51 -30.67
N LEU A 68 38.02 -13.70 -30.18
CA LEU A 68 39.13 -13.97 -31.07
C LEU A 68 39.35 -12.88 -32.14
N ILE A 69 39.50 -11.63 -31.72
CA ILE A 69 40.38 -10.73 -32.46
C ILE A 69 41.80 -11.15 -32.06
N GLU A 70 42.26 -12.27 -32.62
CA GLU A 70 43.69 -12.46 -32.77
C GLU A 70 44.18 -11.23 -33.53
N PRO A 71 45.07 -10.40 -32.95
CA PRO A 71 45.76 -9.42 -33.77
C PRO A 71 46.49 -10.25 -34.81
N MET A 72 46.09 -10.14 -36.08
CA MET A 72 46.94 -10.62 -37.15
C MET A 72 48.20 -9.74 -37.13
N THR A 73 49.11 -10.05 -36.22
CA THR A 73 50.52 -9.68 -36.27
C THR A 73 51.13 -10.49 -37.41
N GLY A 74 50.65 -10.21 -38.62
CA GLY A 74 51.34 -10.59 -39.83
C GLY A 74 52.65 -9.81 -39.80
N THR A 75 53.72 -10.51 -39.44
CA THR A 75 55.09 -10.10 -39.71
C THR A 75 55.16 -9.72 -41.19
N MET A 76 55.11 -8.41 -41.47
CA MET A 76 55.29 -7.89 -42.82
C MET A 76 56.74 -8.16 -43.22
N PRO A 77 57.02 -9.01 -44.23
CA PRO A 77 58.37 -9.18 -44.74
C PRO A 77 58.76 -7.89 -45.46
N VAL A 78 59.46 -7.01 -44.76
CA VAL A 78 60.22 -5.92 -45.35
C VAL A 78 61.48 -6.57 -45.90
N ASP A 79 61.44 -7.05 -47.15
CA ASP A 79 62.61 -7.19 -48.04
C ASP A 79 62.22 -7.83 -49.39
N ALA A 80 61.98 -7.01 -50.42
CA ALA A 80 62.47 -7.21 -51.80
C ALA A 80 61.89 -6.15 -52.78
N PRO A 81 62.73 -5.47 -53.59
CA PRO A 81 62.30 -4.51 -54.60
C PRO A 81 61.82 -5.25 -55.85
N GLY A 82 60.53 -5.58 -55.86
CA GLY A 82 59.81 -6.23 -56.96
C GLY A 82 58.44 -6.80 -56.53
N GLY A 83 57.88 -6.27 -55.43
CA GLY A 83 56.79 -6.87 -54.66
C GLY A 83 55.56 -7.22 -55.49
N ASP A 84 55.03 -8.40 -55.20
CA ASP A 84 53.91 -9.02 -55.89
C ASP A 84 52.61 -8.25 -55.63
N TRP A 85 52.32 -7.24 -56.45
CA TRP A 85 51.16 -6.34 -56.33
C TRP A 85 49.81 -7.09 -56.31
N THR A 86 49.80 -8.32 -56.82
CA THR A 86 48.62 -9.17 -56.81
C THR A 86 48.27 -9.63 -55.39
N GLN A 87 49.28 -9.91 -54.56
CA GLN A 87 49.11 -10.28 -53.15
C GLN A 87 48.66 -9.10 -52.31
N THR A 88 49.21 -7.91 -52.52
CA THR A 88 48.77 -6.72 -51.77
C THR A 88 47.33 -6.34 -52.13
N LEU A 89 46.94 -6.46 -53.41
CA LEU A 89 45.56 -6.21 -53.83
C LEU A 89 44.57 -7.20 -53.22
N SER A 90 44.91 -8.49 -53.17
CA SER A 90 44.03 -9.51 -52.55
C SER A 90 43.85 -9.29 -51.04
N MET A 91 44.91 -8.88 -50.34
CA MET A 91 44.81 -8.48 -48.92
C MET A 91 43.92 -7.25 -48.74
N VAL A 92 44.03 -6.24 -49.60
CA VAL A 92 43.16 -5.05 -49.55
C VAL A 92 41.70 -5.43 -49.84
N GLU A 93 41.45 -6.30 -50.81
CA GLU A 93 40.11 -6.78 -51.11
C GLU A 93 39.50 -7.58 -49.95
N GLN A 94 40.29 -8.44 -49.31
CA GLN A 94 39.90 -9.17 -48.11
C GLN A 94 39.59 -8.21 -46.95
N ALA A 95 40.45 -7.22 -46.70
CA ALA A 95 40.24 -6.19 -45.68
C ALA A 95 38.99 -5.34 -45.95
N ALA A 96 38.74 -4.96 -47.21
CA ALA A 96 37.51 -4.27 -47.59
C ALA A 96 36.27 -5.16 -47.38
N GLY A 97 36.39 -6.47 -47.63
CA GLY A 97 35.35 -7.45 -47.32
C GLY A 97 35.03 -7.55 -45.84
N THR A 98 36.05 -7.58 -44.97
CA THR A 98 35.85 -7.62 -43.51
C THR A 98 35.28 -6.31 -42.98
N ILE A 99 35.73 -5.15 -43.46
CA ILE A 99 35.16 -3.85 -43.07
C ILE A 99 33.66 -3.81 -43.38
N ARG A 100 33.25 -4.21 -44.59
CA ARG A 100 31.82 -4.26 -44.97
C ARG A 100 31.01 -5.23 -44.12
N SER A 101 31.61 -6.33 -43.66
CA SER A 101 30.90 -7.27 -42.78
C SER A 101 30.73 -6.72 -41.36
N TYR A 102 31.74 -6.00 -40.85
CA TYR A 102 31.65 -5.29 -39.57
C TYR A 102 30.65 -4.13 -39.61
N GLU A 103 30.60 -3.36 -40.69
CA GLU A 103 29.60 -2.29 -40.86
C GLU A 103 28.17 -2.84 -40.78
N LYS A 104 27.89 -3.96 -41.44
CA LYS A 104 26.58 -4.62 -41.37
C LYS A 104 26.25 -5.09 -39.95
N ARG A 105 27.21 -5.72 -39.27
CA ARG A 105 27.04 -6.16 -37.88
C ARG A 105 26.82 -4.97 -36.94
N PHE A 106 27.55 -3.88 -37.13
CA PHE A 106 27.41 -2.66 -36.34
C PHE A 106 26.03 -2.03 -36.52
N ALA A 107 25.55 -1.89 -37.75
CA ALA A 107 24.19 -1.40 -38.01
C ALA A 107 23.11 -2.29 -37.38
N GLN A 108 23.31 -3.62 -37.37
CA GLN A 108 22.41 -4.55 -36.70
C GLN A 108 22.44 -4.39 -35.18
N LEU A 109 23.62 -4.27 -34.57
CA LEU A 109 23.79 -4.05 -33.14
C LEU A 109 23.18 -2.71 -32.71
N GLU A 110 23.36 -1.66 -33.51
CA GLU A 110 22.75 -0.36 -33.24
C GLU A 110 21.23 -0.44 -33.24
N LYS A 111 20.63 -1.16 -34.20
CA LYS A 111 19.19 -1.40 -34.24
C LYS A 111 18.70 -2.18 -33.01
N GLN A 112 19.45 -3.21 -32.60
CA GLN A 112 19.12 -3.98 -31.40
C GLN A 112 19.23 -3.14 -30.13
N ASN A 113 20.28 -2.32 -30.02
CA ASN A 113 20.49 -1.45 -28.88
C ASN A 113 19.38 -0.40 -28.75
N ARG A 114 18.98 0.23 -29.86
CA ARG A 114 17.82 1.14 -29.87
C ARG A 114 16.54 0.43 -29.40
N ALA A 115 16.27 -0.77 -29.92
CA ALA A 115 15.10 -1.54 -29.51
C ALA A 115 15.13 -1.96 -28.02
N LEU A 116 16.31 -2.21 -27.44
CA LEU A 116 16.45 -2.47 -26.02
C LEU A 116 16.24 -1.20 -25.19
N ALA A 117 16.78 -0.06 -25.62
CA ALA A 117 16.58 1.23 -24.97
C ALA A 117 15.10 1.64 -24.96
N ASP A 118 14.39 1.43 -26.07
CA ASP A 118 12.95 1.72 -26.17
C ASP A 118 12.14 0.85 -25.19
N ARG A 119 12.42 -0.46 -25.13
CA ARG A 119 11.76 -1.35 -24.16
C ARG A 119 12.06 -0.97 -22.72
N ALA A 120 13.32 -0.67 -22.40
CA ALA A 120 13.71 -0.26 -21.06
C ALA A 120 13.00 1.04 -20.66
N ALA A 121 12.85 1.99 -21.58
CA ALA A 121 12.11 3.22 -21.34
C ALA A 121 10.62 2.95 -21.09
N GLU A 122 9.98 2.09 -21.87
CA GLU A 122 8.59 1.69 -21.65
C GLU A 122 8.37 0.97 -20.32
N GLU A 123 9.26 0.03 -19.97
CA GLU A 123 9.20 -0.69 -18.69
C GLU A 123 9.39 0.26 -17.51
N HIS A 124 10.32 1.22 -17.63
CA HIS A 124 10.51 2.25 -16.62
C HIS A 124 9.26 3.12 -16.44
N GLN A 125 8.62 3.54 -17.53
CA GLN A 125 7.37 4.31 -17.47
C GLN A 125 6.23 3.50 -16.84
N ARG A 126 6.10 2.21 -17.17
CA ARG A 126 5.10 1.32 -16.55
C ARG A 126 5.34 1.18 -15.05
N ALA A 127 6.59 0.97 -14.64
CA ALA A 127 6.95 0.86 -13.23
C ALA A 127 6.65 2.17 -12.49
N GLN A 128 6.99 3.34 -13.05
CA GLN A 128 6.66 4.63 -12.48
C GLN A 128 5.15 4.84 -12.31
N ALA A 129 4.34 4.49 -13.32
CA ALA A 129 2.89 4.58 -13.22
C ALA A 129 2.33 3.66 -12.12
N GLN A 130 2.86 2.45 -11.96
CA GLN A 130 2.45 1.55 -10.88
C GLN A 130 2.82 2.10 -9.51
N ILE A 131 4.02 2.68 -9.36
CA ILE A 131 4.46 3.30 -8.12
C ILE A 131 3.50 4.44 -7.75
N GLN A 132 3.15 5.33 -8.69
CA GLN A 132 2.21 6.43 -8.44
C GLN A 132 0.84 5.93 -7.97
N VAL A 133 0.30 4.88 -8.61
CA VAL A 133 -0.97 4.28 -8.21
C VAL A 133 -0.90 3.69 -6.79
N LEU A 134 0.23 3.07 -6.43
CA LEU A 134 0.44 2.53 -5.09
C LEU A 134 0.59 3.64 -4.04
N GLU A 135 1.29 4.73 -4.37
CA GLU A 135 1.43 5.91 -3.50
C GLU A 135 0.07 6.57 -3.23
N GLU A 136 -0.76 6.74 -4.26
CA GLU A 136 -2.13 7.27 -4.11
C GLU A 136 -3.00 6.38 -3.23
N ARG A 137 -2.90 5.05 -3.42
CA ARG A 137 -3.63 4.08 -2.59
C ARG A 137 -3.17 4.10 -1.14
N LEU A 138 -1.86 4.23 -0.90
CA LEU A 138 -1.30 4.31 0.44
C LEU A 138 -1.78 5.59 1.13
N LYS A 139 -1.74 6.73 0.44
CA LYS A 139 -2.26 8.00 0.96
C LYS A 139 -3.74 7.90 1.33
N ALA A 140 -4.56 7.30 0.46
CA ALA A 140 -5.97 7.10 0.76
C ALA A 140 -6.22 6.14 1.94
N ALA A 141 -5.33 5.17 2.16
CA ALA A 141 -5.39 4.29 3.32
C ALA A 141 -5.01 5.04 4.61
N ASP A 142 -3.97 5.86 4.58
CA ASP A 142 -3.54 6.68 5.71
C ASP A 142 -4.63 7.67 6.14
N GLU A 143 -5.29 8.33 5.18
CA GLU A 143 -6.42 9.23 5.46
C GLU A 143 -7.59 8.50 6.12
N LYS A 144 -7.87 7.25 5.70
CA LYS A 144 -8.90 6.41 6.34
C LYS A 144 -8.52 5.99 7.74
N LEU A 145 -7.26 5.64 7.97
CA LEU A 145 -6.76 5.29 9.31
C LEU A 145 -6.86 6.48 10.26
N ALA A 146 -6.41 7.67 9.83
CA ALA A 146 -6.54 8.88 10.61
C ALA A 146 -8.01 9.20 10.95
N GLY A 147 -8.93 9.01 9.99
CA GLY A 147 -10.37 9.15 10.24
C GLY A 147 -10.91 8.16 11.26
N ALA A 148 -10.49 6.89 11.17
CA ALA A 148 -10.89 5.84 12.11
C ALA A 148 -10.35 6.09 13.52
N GLU A 149 -9.11 6.57 13.66
CA GLU A 149 -8.51 6.92 14.95
C GLU A 149 -9.29 8.05 15.64
N VAL A 150 -9.67 9.09 14.89
CA VAL A 150 -10.50 10.18 15.43
C VAL A 150 -11.88 9.66 15.84
N ALA A 151 -12.49 8.79 15.04
CA ALA A 151 -13.77 8.18 15.37
C ALA A 151 -13.70 7.35 16.66
N LEU A 152 -12.65 6.53 16.82
CA LEU A 152 -12.40 5.74 18.02
C LEU A 152 -12.23 6.62 19.25
N ARG A 153 -11.42 7.68 19.14
CA ARG A 153 -11.21 8.61 20.25
C ARG A 153 -12.51 9.31 20.67
N ASN A 154 -13.38 9.62 19.71
CA ASN A 154 -14.69 10.20 20.00
C ASN A 154 -15.62 9.19 20.67
N SER A 155 -15.61 7.92 20.26
CA SER A 155 -16.43 6.89 20.93
C SER A 155 -15.96 6.67 22.37
N GLU A 156 -14.65 6.58 22.61
CA GLU A 156 -14.08 6.48 23.96
C GLU A 156 -14.49 7.66 24.85
N TYR A 157 -14.48 8.88 24.30
CA TYR A 157 -14.94 10.06 25.02
C TYR A 157 -16.43 9.99 25.38
N ASN A 158 -17.27 9.58 24.44
CA ASN A 158 -18.72 9.43 24.68
C ASN A 158 -19.02 8.34 25.72
N GLU A 159 -18.31 7.21 25.68
CA GLU A 159 -18.40 6.15 26.69
C GLU A 159 -17.99 6.65 28.07
N TRP A 160 -16.89 7.42 28.14
CA TRP A 160 -16.48 8.05 29.38
C TRP A 160 -17.55 9.02 29.92
N GLU A 161 -18.12 9.88 29.07
CA GLU A 161 -19.14 10.84 29.47
C GLU A 161 -20.41 10.16 29.99
N THR A 162 -20.85 9.11 29.30
CA THR A 162 -22.01 8.30 29.71
C THR A 162 -21.75 7.58 31.03
N SER A 163 -20.57 7.00 31.22
CA SER A 163 -20.14 6.40 32.49
C SER A 163 -20.15 7.40 33.66
N VAL A 164 -19.63 8.61 33.44
CA VAL A 164 -19.64 9.68 34.45
C VAL A 164 -21.08 10.12 34.77
N ARG A 165 -21.92 10.26 33.75
CA ARG A 165 -23.34 10.61 33.93
C ARG A 165 -24.09 9.53 34.72
N ALA A 166 -23.85 8.26 34.41
CA ALA A 166 -24.43 7.11 35.10
C ALA A 166 -24.04 7.10 36.58
N LYS A 167 -22.75 7.23 36.91
CA LYS A 167 -22.25 7.30 38.29
C LYS A 167 -22.90 8.44 39.09
N ARG A 168 -23.06 9.61 38.49
CA ARG A 168 -23.75 10.74 39.14
C ARG A 168 -25.24 10.48 39.36
N ALA A 169 -25.90 9.76 38.46
CA ALA A 169 -27.29 9.39 38.62
C ALA A 169 -27.48 8.36 39.73
N GLU A 170 -26.59 7.36 39.80
CA GLU A 170 -26.53 6.36 40.86
C GLU A 170 -26.36 7.01 42.23
N GLN A 171 -25.38 7.90 42.40
CA GLN A 171 -25.18 8.64 43.66
C GLN A 171 -26.43 9.41 44.09
N ARG A 172 -27.11 10.08 43.14
CA ARG A 172 -28.37 10.79 43.43
C ARG A 172 -29.50 9.85 43.84
N ALA A 173 -29.57 8.66 43.25
CA ALA A 173 -30.54 7.64 43.62
C ALA A 173 -30.25 7.10 45.03
N GLU A 174 -28.99 6.78 45.36
CA GLU A 174 -28.57 6.34 46.68
C GLU A 174 -28.90 7.37 47.77
N GLU A 175 -28.63 8.66 47.52
CA GLU A 175 -29.00 9.74 48.44
C GLU A 175 -30.52 9.84 48.64
N ALA A 176 -31.29 9.70 47.57
CA ALA A 176 -32.75 9.73 47.64
C ALA A 176 -33.30 8.53 48.42
N GLU A 177 -32.76 7.33 48.20
CA GLU A 177 -33.09 6.14 48.98
C GLU A 177 -32.75 6.29 50.47
N ALA A 178 -31.56 6.85 50.78
CA ALA A 178 -31.17 7.10 52.16
C ALA A 178 -32.13 8.07 52.86
N ARG A 179 -32.55 9.14 52.17
CA ARG A 179 -33.57 10.08 52.69
C ARG A 179 -34.93 9.42 52.86
N ALA A 180 -35.35 8.58 51.92
CA ALA A 180 -36.59 7.82 52.03
C ALA A 180 -36.57 6.87 53.24
N ARG A 181 -35.50 6.10 53.43
CA ARG A 181 -35.31 5.23 54.60
C ARG A 181 -35.34 6.02 55.92
N GLN A 182 -34.73 7.20 55.95
CA GLN A 182 -34.77 8.08 57.13
C GLN A 182 -36.21 8.57 57.41
N ALA A 183 -36.93 8.99 56.38
CA ALA A 183 -38.32 9.43 56.51
C ALA A 183 -39.24 8.28 56.97
N GLU A 184 -39.11 7.08 56.40
CA GLU A 184 -39.82 5.88 56.84
C GLU A 184 -39.55 5.55 58.31
N ALA A 185 -38.29 5.59 58.73
CA ALA A 185 -37.91 5.33 60.12
C ALA A 185 -38.50 6.37 61.08
N TYR A 186 -38.53 7.65 60.68
CA TYR A 186 -39.17 8.70 61.45
C TYR A 186 -40.68 8.47 61.60
N LEU A 187 -41.37 8.16 60.49
CA LEU A 187 -42.81 7.87 60.50
C LEU A 187 -43.15 6.66 61.38
N ARG A 188 -42.34 5.59 61.34
CA ARG A 188 -42.51 4.44 62.24
C ARG A 188 -42.41 4.84 63.72
N ARG A 189 -41.40 5.63 64.10
CA ARG A 189 -41.26 6.12 65.48
C ARG A 189 -42.42 6.99 65.92
N VAL A 190 -42.89 7.89 65.05
CA VAL A 190 -44.08 8.72 65.35
C VAL A 190 -45.30 7.84 65.54
N HIS A 191 -45.51 6.85 64.69
CA HIS A 191 -46.61 5.90 64.83
C HIS A 191 -46.54 5.11 66.14
N GLU A 192 -45.38 4.59 66.51
CA GLU A 192 -45.15 3.91 67.81
C GLU A 192 -45.48 4.81 69.01
N LEU A 193 -45.04 6.08 68.98
CA LEU A 193 -45.35 7.06 70.02
C LEU A 193 -46.86 7.34 70.13
N MET A 194 -47.55 7.47 68.99
CA MET A 194 -49.00 7.70 68.97
C MET A 194 -49.79 6.48 69.46
N ALA A 195 -49.36 5.26 69.11
CA ALA A 195 -50.01 4.02 69.52
C ALA A 195 -49.79 3.67 71.00
N GLY A 196 -48.68 4.13 71.62
CA GLY A 196 -48.40 3.92 73.04
C GLY A 196 -49.08 4.92 73.99
N VAL A 197 -49.79 5.93 73.47
CA VAL A 197 -50.46 6.99 74.23
C VAL A 197 -51.96 6.72 74.41
N SER A 198 -52.50 5.61 73.87
CA SER A 198 -53.86 5.12 74.12
C SER A 198 -53.90 4.09 75.25
#